data_AF-A0A954K5M8-F1
#
_entry.id   AF-A0A954K5M8-F1
#
_cell.length_a   1.000
_cell.length_b   1.000
_cell.length_c   1.000
_cell.angle_alpha   90.00
_cell.angle_beta   90.00
_cell.angle_gamma   90.00
#
_symmetry.space_group_name_H-M   'P 1'
#
loop_
_entity.id
_entity.type
_entity.pdbx_description
1 polymer ?
#
loop_
_entity_poly.entity_id
_entity_poly.type
_entity_poly.pdbx_seq_one_letter_code
_entity_poly.pdbx_strand_id
1 'polypeptide(L)'
;MPYAFKFVIPQIGVEATYSMDVVNRSYLLNDDTRIRMPRTVGWCSDCRTFQTVERLPELELIQGRLENAESASVDPQLTKLQQNRALKVIKEETLMLRWRKQRQGARRCLTCGNTSVTIAERYSEDHDMFPPGKALFEIDNCSMVVEASMYMHFR
;
A
#
# COMPACT_ATOMS: atom_id res chain seq x y z
N MET A 1 -10.86 19.08 3.29
CA MET A 1 -11.64 19.06 2.05
C MET A 1 -11.57 17.64 1.49
N PRO A 2 -12.66 16.87 1.48
CA PRO A 2 -12.68 15.57 0.80
C PRO A 2 -12.70 15.83 -0.71
N TYR A 3 -11.77 15.22 -1.44
CA TYR A 3 -11.77 15.24 -2.90
C TYR A 3 -12.71 14.14 -3.39
N ALA A 4 -13.69 14.51 -4.21
CA ALA A 4 -14.56 13.56 -4.90
C ALA A 4 -14.03 13.37 -6.33
N PHE A 5 -13.84 12.12 -6.72
CA PHE A 5 -13.34 11.75 -8.04
C PHE A 5 -14.42 11.04 -8.83
N LYS A 6 -14.48 11.32 -10.13
CA LYS A 6 -15.41 10.71 -11.08
C LYS A 6 -14.61 9.85 -12.06
N PHE A 7 -14.93 8.57 -12.12
CA PHE A 7 -14.36 7.64 -13.09
C PHE A 7 -15.47 7.07 -13.97
N VAL A 8 -15.17 6.90 -15.25
CA VAL A 8 -16.04 6.20 -16.21
C VAL A 8 -15.29 4.96 -16.66
N ILE A 9 -15.77 3.78 -16.24
CA ILE A 9 -15.26 2.49 -16.72
C ILE A 9 -16.06 2.16 -17.99
N PRO A 10 -15.44 2.12 -19.18
CA PRO A 10 -16.16 2.19 -20.46
C PRO A 10 -16.99 0.95 -20.84
N GLN A 11 -17.16 -0.06 -19.97
CA GLN A 11 -18.02 -1.21 -20.27
C GLN A 11 -18.98 -1.66 -19.16
N ILE A 12 -19.00 -1.00 -18.00
CA ILE A 12 -20.01 -1.27 -16.98
C ILE A 12 -20.41 0.08 -16.39
N GLY A 13 -21.66 0.51 -16.64
CA GLY A 13 -22.25 1.75 -16.15
C GLY A 13 -22.46 1.77 -14.64
N VAL A 14 -21.38 1.64 -13.88
CA VAL A 14 -21.36 1.76 -12.42
C VAL A 14 -20.62 3.07 -12.09
N GLU A 15 -21.39 4.10 -11.78
CA GLU A 15 -20.88 5.32 -11.17
C GLU A 15 -20.46 5.01 -9.73
N ALA A 16 -19.19 4.69 -9.50
CA ALA A 16 -18.66 4.52 -8.16
C ALA A 16 -18.13 5.87 -7.65
N THR A 17 -18.87 6.53 -6.75
CA THR A 17 -18.37 7.69 -6.02
C THR A 17 -17.43 7.23 -4.92
N TYR A 18 -16.16 7.58 -5.02
CA TYR A 18 -15.15 7.23 -4.03
C TYR A 18 -15.11 8.31 -2.93
N SER A 19 -15.75 8.04 -1.79
CA SER A 19 -15.49 8.82 -0.56
C SER A 19 -14.24 8.23 0.10
N MET A 20 -13.12 8.94 0.04
CA MET A 20 -11.96 8.62 0.89
C MET A 20 -12.24 9.09 2.32
N ASP A 21 -13.16 8.43 3.01
CA ASP A 21 -13.20 8.50 4.46
C ASP A 21 -11.96 7.78 4.97
N VAL A 22 -10.90 8.55 5.17
CA VAL A 22 -9.59 8.07 5.61
C VAL A 22 -9.71 7.68 7.08
N VAL A 23 -10.29 6.52 7.37
CA VAL A 23 -10.28 5.94 8.70
C VAL A 23 -8.82 5.61 9.04
N ASN A 24 -8.23 6.40 9.94
CA ASN A 24 -6.87 6.16 10.42
C ASN A 24 -6.88 4.99 11.41
N ARG A 25 -6.64 3.79 10.89
CA ARG A 25 -6.46 2.59 11.72
C ARG A 25 -5.03 2.52 12.25
N SER A 26 -4.88 2.07 13.50
CA SER A 26 -3.58 1.83 14.13
C SER A 26 -3.59 0.44 14.79
N TYR A 27 -2.44 -0.21 14.80
CA TYR A 27 -2.22 -1.40 15.61
C TYR A 27 -1.70 -1.00 16.99
N LEU A 28 -2.09 -1.75 18.01
CA LEU A 28 -1.50 -1.71 19.35
C LEU A 28 -0.52 -2.86 19.47
N LEU A 29 0.72 -2.58 19.83
CA LEU A 29 1.75 -3.59 20.08
C LEU A 29 1.71 -4.02 21.55
N ASN A 30 2.43 -5.09 21.89
CA ASN A 30 2.47 -5.66 23.25
C ASN A 30 3.00 -4.71 24.33
N ASP A 31 3.71 -3.64 23.94
CA ASP A 31 4.25 -2.61 24.83
C ASP A 31 3.38 -1.33 24.83
N ASP A 32 2.11 -1.46 24.44
CA ASP A 32 1.15 -0.38 24.23
C ASP A 32 1.56 0.69 23.20
N THR A 33 2.65 0.47 22.46
CA THR A 33 3.03 1.35 21.37
C THR A 33 2.03 1.23 20.23
N ARG A 34 1.65 2.37 19.66
CA ARG A 34 0.78 2.42 18.48
C ARG A 34 1.61 2.60 17.22
N ILE A 35 1.30 1.80 16.20
CA ILE A 35 1.81 2.00 14.85
C ILE A 35 0.65 2.29 13.91
N ARG A 36 0.78 3.34 13.10
CA ARG A 36 -0.18 3.63 12.03
C ARG A 36 -0.15 2.49 11.04
N MET A 37 -1.31 1.93 10.73
CA MET A 37 -1.42 0.80 9.80
C MET A 37 -0.88 1.20 8.42
N PRO A 38 0.17 0.52 7.92
CA PRO A 38 0.65 0.76 6.58
C PRO A 38 -0.44 0.37 5.57
N ARG A 39 -0.62 1.20 4.56
CA ARG A 39 -1.72 1.06 3.61
C ARG A 39 -1.28 1.33 2.19
N THR A 40 -2.00 0.75 1.25
CA THR A 40 -1.86 0.98 -0.20
C THR A 40 -3.22 0.83 -0.87
N VAL A 41 -3.29 1.06 -2.17
CA VAL A 41 -4.49 0.77 -2.97
C VAL A 41 -4.42 -0.66 -3.49
N GLY A 42 -5.55 -1.35 -3.50
CA GLY A 42 -5.66 -2.69 -4.07
C GLY A 42 -7.09 -3.06 -4.41
N TRP A 43 -7.25 -4.05 -5.29
CA TRP A 43 -8.54 -4.65 -5.59
C TRP A 43 -8.97 -5.60 -4.49
N CYS A 44 -10.21 -5.50 -4.01
CA CYS A 44 -10.80 -6.46 -3.08
C CYS A 44 -11.89 -7.28 -3.77
N SER A 45 -11.76 -8.61 -3.74
CA SER A 45 -12.69 -9.52 -4.41
C SER A 45 -14.11 -9.50 -3.83
N ASP A 46 -14.23 -9.18 -2.55
CA ASP A 46 -15.51 -9.14 -1.82
C ASP A 46 -16.22 -7.80 -2.02
N CYS A 47 -15.50 -6.68 -1.87
CA CYS A 47 -16.04 -5.36 -2.21
C CYS A 47 -16.29 -5.19 -3.73
N ARG A 48 -15.66 -6.01 -4.58
CA ARG A 48 -15.68 -5.91 -6.05
C ARG A 48 -15.35 -4.51 -6.56
N THR A 49 -14.42 -3.86 -5.87
CA THR A 49 -13.92 -2.53 -6.22
C THR A 49 -12.50 -2.39 -5.67
N PHE A 50 -11.79 -1.35 -6.10
CA PHE A 50 -10.60 -0.93 -5.40
C PHE A 50 -10.97 -0.60 -3.95
N GLN A 51 -10.02 -0.73 -3.04
CA GLN A 51 -10.14 -0.28 -1.67
C GLN A 51 -8.77 0.16 -1.15
N THR A 52 -8.78 0.83 -0.01
CA THR A 52 -7.57 0.89 0.81
C THR A 52 -7.31 -0.49 1.40
N VAL A 53 -6.13 -1.04 1.17
CA VAL A 53 -5.72 -2.36 1.66
C VAL A 53 -4.49 -2.23 2.55
N GLU A 54 -4.34 -3.17 3.48
CA GLU A 54 -3.17 -3.26 4.34
C GLU A 54 -1.91 -3.52 3.50
N ARG A 55 -0.88 -2.69 3.70
CA ARG A 55 0.43 -2.93 3.10
C ARG A 55 1.28 -3.75 4.07
N LEU A 56 1.75 -4.90 3.60
CA LEU A 56 2.71 -5.73 4.33
C LEU A 56 4.08 -5.59 3.63
N PRO A 57 4.95 -4.67 4.07
CA PRO A 57 6.32 -4.59 3.56
C PRO A 57 7.09 -5.88 3.86
N GLU A 58 8.05 -6.20 3.00
CA GLU A 58 9.00 -7.29 3.18
C GLU A 58 9.97 -6.95 4.32
N LEU A 59 10.41 -7.98 5.05
CA LEU A 59 11.28 -7.80 6.21
C LEU A 59 12.65 -7.27 5.77
N GLU A 60 13.15 -7.81 4.68
CA GLU A 60 14.43 -7.47 4.04
C GLU A 60 14.44 -6.00 3.64
N LEU A 61 13.35 -5.50 3.05
CA LEU A 61 13.21 -4.09 2.69
C LEU A 61 13.14 -3.15 3.91
N ILE A 62 12.60 -3.61 5.03
CA ILE A 62 12.63 -2.84 6.29
C ILE A 62 14.06 -2.82 6.84
N GLN A 63 14.73 -3.97 6.88
CA GLN A 63 16.10 -4.11 7.39
C GLN A 63 17.09 -3.28 6.58
N GLY A 64 17.06 -3.37 5.25
CA GLY A 64 17.95 -2.57 4.41
C GLY A 64 17.71 -1.06 4.58
N ARG A 65 16.47 -0.62 4.78
CA ARG A 65 16.18 0.81 5.08
C ARG A 65 16.70 1.22 6.46
N LEU A 66 16.63 0.32 7.44
CA LEU A 66 17.16 0.55 8.79
C LEU A 66 18.70 0.66 8.76
N GLU A 67 19.40 -0.28 8.14
CA GLU A 67 20.86 -0.28 8.01
C GLU A 67 21.39 0.97 7.30
N ASN A 68 20.71 1.39 6.22
CA ASN A 68 21.04 2.63 5.51
C ASN A 68 20.87 3.86 6.40
N ALA A 69 19.80 3.91 7.21
CA ALA A 69 19.57 5.02 8.13
C ALA A 69 20.56 5.02 9.30
N GLU A 70 20.91 3.86 9.84
CA GLU A 70 21.93 3.71 10.89
C GLU A 70 23.29 4.23 10.40
N SER A 71 23.70 3.82 9.20
CA SER A 71 24.93 4.30 8.56
C SER A 71 24.93 5.82 8.38
N ALA A 72 23.83 6.39 7.88
CA ALA A 72 23.68 7.83 7.71
C ALA A 72 23.64 8.61 9.05
N SER A 73 23.22 7.99 10.15
CA SER A 73 23.12 8.68 11.44
C SER A 73 24.48 9.00 12.07
N VAL A 74 25.52 8.24 11.70
CA VAL A 74 26.89 8.38 12.23
C VAL A 74 27.88 8.95 11.21
N ASP A 75 27.44 9.21 9.99
CA ASP A 75 28.31 9.77 8.95
C ASP A 75 28.72 11.22 9.30
N PRO A 76 30.02 11.49 9.55
CA PRO A 76 30.49 12.82 9.91
C PRO A 76 30.42 13.83 8.76
N GLN A 77 30.24 13.37 7.51
CA GLN A 77 30.09 14.24 6.34
C GLN A 77 28.68 14.82 6.21
N LEU A 78 27.69 14.23 6.90
CA LEU A 78 26.32 14.70 6.85
C LEU A 78 26.06 15.84 7.81
N THR A 79 25.17 16.74 7.40
CA THR A 79 24.69 17.82 8.27
C THR A 79 23.90 17.25 9.45
N LYS A 80 23.87 17.97 10.58
CA LYS A 80 23.03 17.60 11.74
C LYS A 80 21.57 17.38 11.37
N LEU A 81 21.03 18.14 10.41
CA LEU A 81 19.65 17.96 9.94
C LEU A 81 19.47 16.61 9.24
N GLN A 82 20.42 16.19 8.42
CA GLN A 82 20.39 14.88 7.75
C GLN A 82 20.52 13.74 8.77
N GLN A 83 21.45 13.86 9.71
CA GLN A 83 21.60 12.89 10.81
C GLN A 83 20.31 12.77 11.64
N ASN A 84 19.66 13.89 11.97
CA ASN A 84 18.39 13.88 12.69
C ASN A 84 17.25 13.24 11.88
N ARG A 85 17.23 13.41 10.56
CA ARG A 85 16.29 12.70 9.68
C ARG A 85 16.55 11.20 9.70
N ALA A 86 17.81 10.79 9.67
CA ALA A 86 18.20 9.38 9.77
C ALA A 86 17.74 8.78 11.11
N LEU A 87 17.96 9.47 12.24
CA LEU A 87 17.47 9.04 13.57
C LEU A 87 15.94 8.88 13.61
N LYS A 88 15.20 9.75 12.93
CA LYS A 88 13.73 9.62 12.81
C LYS A 88 13.35 8.36 12.02
N VAL A 89 14.02 8.11 10.89
CA VAL A 89 13.80 6.90 10.07
C VAL A 89 14.13 5.64 10.88
N ILE A 90 15.24 5.62 11.63
CA ILE A 90 15.61 4.49 12.50
C ILE A 90 14.48 4.17 13.48
N LYS A 91 13.93 5.20 14.15
CA LYS A 91 12.81 5.02 15.08
C LYS A 91 11.57 4.44 14.39
N GLU A 92 11.21 4.96 13.22
CA GLU A 92 10.03 4.52 12.46
C GLU A 92 10.18 3.09 11.93
N GLU A 93 11.33 2.76 11.32
CA GLU A 93 11.59 1.43 10.76
C GLU A 93 11.82 0.38 11.84
N THR A 94 12.39 0.73 13.00
CA THR A 94 12.46 -0.18 14.15
C THR A 94 11.07 -0.59 14.63
N LEU A 95 10.15 0.38 14.71
CA LEU A 95 8.76 0.11 15.07
C LEU A 95 8.06 -0.73 14.00
N MET A 96 8.28 -0.42 12.72
CA MET A 96 7.77 -1.18 11.59
C MET A 96 8.25 -2.64 11.61
N LEU A 97 9.54 -2.86 11.85
CA LEU A 97 10.16 -4.19 11.92
C LEU A 97 9.54 -5.02 13.04
N ARG A 98 9.38 -4.42 14.23
CA ARG A 98 8.74 -5.07 15.38
C ARG A 98 7.31 -5.49 15.07
N TRP A 99 6.51 -4.56 14.54
CA TRP A 99 5.14 -4.84 14.11
C TRP A 99 5.11 -5.95 13.06
N ARG A 100 5.96 -5.87 12.02
CA ARG A 100 5.97 -6.83 10.92
C ARG A 100 6.34 -8.24 11.37
N LYS A 101 7.26 -8.37 12.35
CA LYS A 101 7.60 -9.66 12.98
C LYS A 101 6.43 -10.27 13.77
N GLN A 102 5.58 -9.45 14.38
CA GLN A 102 4.38 -9.92 15.10
C GLN A 102 3.21 -10.23 14.14
N ARG A 103 3.09 -9.50 13.03
CA ARG A 103 1.98 -9.60 12.07
C ARG A 103 2.20 -10.73 11.05
N GLN A 104 1.56 -11.89 11.26
CA GLN A 104 1.83 -13.11 10.47
C GLN A 104 0.77 -13.49 9.39
N GLY A 105 -0.48 -13.00 9.46
CA GLY A 105 -1.52 -13.31 8.47
C GLY A 105 -1.45 -12.53 7.15
N ALA A 106 -2.29 -12.92 6.18
CA ALA A 106 -2.44 -12.22 4.90
C ALA A 106 -2.91 -10.77 5.06
N ARG A 107 -2.58 -9.93 4.05
CA ARG A 107 -3.05 -8.54 3.94
C ARG A 107 -4.58 -8.49 3.87
N ARG A 108 -5.18 -7.40 4.34
CA ARG A 108 -6.65 -7.25 4.45
C ARG A 108 -7.16 -5.99 3.78
N CYS A 109 -8.37 -6.05 3.25
CA CYS A 109 -9.16 -4.88 2.89
C CYS A 109 -9.48 -4.07 4.15
N LEU A 110 -9.18 -2.77 4.15
CA LEU A 110 -9.43 -1.92 5.32
C LEU A 110 -10.89 -1.48 5.44
N THR A 111 -11.72 -1.83 4.45
CA THR A 111 -13.16 -1.58 4.46
C THR A 111 -13.91 -2.80 5.00
N CYS A 112 -13.84 -3.96 4.34
CA CYS A 112 -14.59 -5.16 4.75
C CYS A 112 -13.78 -6.21 5.54
N GLY A 113 -12.45 -6.09 5.64
CA GLY A 113 -11.60 -7.05 6.34
C GLY A 113 -11.20 -8.31 5.57
N ASN A 114 -11.76 -8.54 4.37
CA ASN A 114 -11.41 -9.67 3.51
C ASN A 114 -9.90 -9.74 3.19
N THR A 115 -9.34 -10.94 3.15
CA THR A 115 -7.92 -11.19 2.84
C THR A 115 -7.62 -11.45 1.37
N SER A 116 -8.65 -11.70 0.55
CA SER A 116 -8.50 -11.87 -0.89
C SER A 116 -8.40 -10.48 -1.55
N VAL A 117 -7.18 -9.92 -1.50
CA VAL A 117 -6.84 -8.60 -2.04
C VAL A 117 -5.62 -8.68 -2.97
N THR A 118 -5.68 -7.95 -4.08
CA THR A 118 -4.58 -7.80 -5.05
C THR A 118 -4.07 -6.37 -4.97
N ILE A 119 -2.76 -6.18 -4.75
CA ILE A 119 -2.17 -4.84 -4.64
C ILE A 119 -2.11 -4.20 -6.02
N ALA A 120 -2.44 -2.91 -6.11
CA ALA A 120 -2.20 -2.14 -7.32
C ALA A 120 -0.72 -1.80 -7.40
N GLU A 121 -0.07 -2.21 -8.48
CA GLU A 121 1.34 -1.93 -8.74
C GLU A 121 1.48 -0.75 -9.70
N ARG A 122 2.53 0.03 -9.52
CA ARG A 122 2.88 1.09 -10.47
C ARG A 122 3.33 0.43 -11.77
N TYR A 123 2.82 0.95 -12.87
CA TYR A 123 3.28 0.54 -14.20
C TYR A 123 4.79 0.79 -14.35
N SER A 124 5.50 -0.19 -14.91
CA SER A 124 6.85 -0.04 -15.44
C SER A 124 6.89 -0.59 -16.86
N GLU A 125 7.67 0.06 -17.73
CA GLU A 125 7.84 -0.35 -19.13
C GLU A 125 8.51 -1.73 -19.26
N ASP A 126 9.26 -2.14 -18.24
CA ASP A 126 9.92 -3.45 -18.14
C ASP A 126 8.98 -4.61 -17.77
N HIS A 127 7.67 -4.35 -17.55
CA HIS A 127 6.72 -5.42 -17.39
C HIS A 127 6.40 -6.03 -18.76
N ASP A 128 7.16 -7.07 -19.12
CA ASP A 128 6.92 -7.94 -20.27
C ASP A 128 5.44 -8.30 -20.34
N MET A 129 4.77 -7.80 -21.38
CA MET A 129 3.39 -8.11 -21.81
C MET A 129 2.45 -8.58 -20.68
N PHE A 130 1.59 -7.67 -20.21
CA PHE A 130 0.55 -8.03 -19.27
C PHE A 130 -0.29 -9.22 -19.80
N PRO A 131 -0.41 -10.32 -19.03
CA PRO A 131 -1.29 -11.41 -19.42
C PRO A 131 -2.74 -10.94 -19.59
N PRO A 132 -3.52 -11.58 -20.47
CA PRO A 132 -4.93 -11.24 -20.67
C PRO A 132 -5.68 -11.28 -19.33
N GLY A 133 -6.38 -10.18 -19.01
CA GLY A 133 -7.02 -9.97 -17.70
C GLY A 133 -6.33 -8.93 -16.81
N LYS A 134 -5.35 -8.17 -17.31
CA LYS A 134 -4.85 -6.98 -16.61
C LYS A 134 -5.26 -5.71 -17.37
N ALA A 135 -5.78 -4.72 -16.64
CA ALA A 135 -6.17 -3.42 -17.19
C ALA A 135 -5.28 -2.31 -16.63
N LEU A 136 -4.91 -1.38 -17.51
CA LEU A 136 -4.18 -0.16 -17.17
C LEU A 136 -5.18 0.91 -16.71
N PHE A 137 -4.92 1.53 -15.58
CA PHE A 137 -5.69 2.65 -15.05
C PHE A 137 -4.75 3.82 -14.79
N GLU A 138 -5.13 5.02 -15.22
CA GLU A 138 -4.43 6.25 -14.84
C GLU A 138 -5.14 6.89 -13.65
N ILE A 139 -4.43 7.04 -12.53
CA ILE A 139 -4.92 7.78 -11.35
C ILE A 139 -3.82 8.75 -10.92
N ASP A 140 -4.10 10.04 -10.89
CA ASP A 140 -3.20 11.11 -10.42
C ASP A 140 -1.78 11.07 -11.04
N ASN A 141 -1.68 11.05 -12.37
CA ASN A 141 -0.42 10.93 -13.13
C ASN A 141 0.40 9.65 -12.81
N CYS A 142 -0.22 8.65 -12.19
CA CYS A 142 0.34 7.32 -12.03
C CYS A 142 -0.45 6.34 -12.89
N SER A 143 0.22 5.71 -13.85
CA SER A 143 -0.30 4.54 -14.55
C SER A 143 -0.17 3.34 -13.60
N MET A 144 -1.27 2.67 -13.32
CA MET A 144 -1.38 1.48 -12.49
C MET A 144 -1.88 0.32 -13.33
N VAL A 145 -1.41 -0.88 -13.02
CA VAL A 145 -1.88 -2.09 -13.69
C VAL A 145 -2.59 -2.96 -12.67
N VAL A 146 -3.78 -3.40 -13.03
CA VAL A 146 -4.64 -4.16 -12.12
C VAL A 146 -5.04 -5.42 -12.82
N GLU A 147 -4.80 -6.55 -12.16
CA GLU A 147 -5.30 -7.84 -12.58
C GLU A 147 -6.81 -7.93 -12.29
N ALA A 148 -7.60 -7.70 -13.33
CA ALA A 148 -9.04 -7.85 -13.35
C ALA A 148 -9.38 -9.19 -13.99
N SER A 149 -9.62 -10.22 -13.18
CA SER A 149 -10.19 -11.48 -13.67
C SER A 149 -11.62 -11.22 -14.16
N MET A 150 -11.78 -11.00 -15.47
CA MET A 150 -13.07 -10.81 -16.10
C MET A 150 -13.72 -12.19 -16.30
N TYR A 151 -14.65 -12.56 -15.43
CA TYR A 151 -15.46 -13.76 -15.62
C TYR A 151 -16.57 -13.44 -16.63
N MET A 152 -16.43 -13.89 -17.87
CA MET A 152 -17.52 -13.86 -18.85
C MET A 152 -18.50 -15.00 -18.54
N HIS A 153 -19.68 -14.66 -18.02
CA HIS A 153 -20.82 -15.57 -18.03
C HIS A 153 -21.41 -15.58 -19.45
N PHE A 154 -21.23 -16.68 -20.17
CA PHE A 154 -22.05 -16.99 -21.34
C PHE A 154 -23.43 -17.41 -20.83
N ARG A 155 -24.48 -16.69 -21.25
CA ARG A 155 -25.87 -17.16 -21.18
C ARG A 155 -26.21 -17.87 -22.48
#